data_AF-A0A9D1SXC8-F1
#
_entry.id   AF-A0A9D1SXC8-F1
#
_cell.length_a   1.000
_cell.length_b   1.000
_cell.length_c   1.000
_cell.angle_alpha   90.00
_cell.angle_beta   90.00
_cell.angle_gamma   90.00
#
_symmetry.space_group_name_H-M   'P 1'
#
loop_
_entity.id
_entity.type
_entity.pdbx_description
1 polymer ?
#
loop_
_entity_poly.entity_id
_entity_poly.type
_entity_poly.pdbx_seq_one_letter_code
_entity_poly.pdbx_strand_id
1 'polypeptide(L)'
;PRKELSPYAPKIISFTINPDKIIEVIGSGGKVINKIIEDTGVKIDISDDGSVFIASADSAQADKAKAIVLAIAKDPEIGDEFDGTVERILTFGAFVGLAPGKDGMIHISKLAKERVEKVEDVVNIGDKVRVRVIKIDEKGRIDLKLIKKY
;
A
#
# COMPACT_ATOMS: atom_id res chain seq x y z
N PRO A 1 24.55 28.23 15.91
CA PRO A 1 23.18 27.84 15.51
C PRO A 1 22.79 26.45 16.05
N ARG A 2 22.15 26.38 17.23
CA ARG A 2 21.76 25.12 17.88
C ARG A 2 20.56 24.50 17.14
N LYS A 3 20.80 23.39 16.44
CA LYS A 3 19.80 22.48 15.86
C LYS A 3 19.47 21.40 16.90
N GLU A 4 18.72 21.73 17.94
CA GLU A 4 18.12 20.71 18.82
C GLU A 4 17.08 21.44 19.68
N LEU A 5 15.86 21.53 19.15
CA LEU A 5 14.69 21.96 19.90
C LEU A 5 14.43 20.94 21.01
N SER A 6 14.07 21.45 22.19
CA SER A 6 13.97 20.76 23.47
C SER A 6 13.36 19.35 23.41
N PRO A 7 13.90 18.38 24.18
CA PRO A 7 13.45 16.98 24.21
C PRO A 7 12.02 16.76 24.74
N TYR A 8 11.32 17.82 25.14
CA TYR A 8 9.96 17.82 25.69
C TYR A 8 8.96 18.67 24.87
N ALA A 9 9.40 19.26 23.76
CA ALA A 9 8.50 20.02 22.91
C ALA A 9 7.62 19.03 22.11
N PRO A 10 6.29 19.06 22.27
CA PRO A 10 5.42 18.16 21.54
C PRO A 10 5.63 18.38 20.04
N LYS A 11 6.11 17.34 19.35
CA LYS A 11 6.26 17.38 17.90
C LYS A 11 4.89 17.11 17.30
N ILE A 12 4.33 18.12 16.67
CA ILE A 12 3.11 17.99 15.87
C ILE A 12 3.57 17.66 14.46
N ILE A 13 3.25 16.44 14.02
CA ILE A 13 3.49 15.99 12.66
C ILE A 13 2.14 16.00 11.97
N SER A 14 1.97 16.89 10.98
CA SER A 14 0.82 16.86 10.10
C SER A 14 1.21 16.29 8.74
N PHE A 15 0.31 15.50 8.16
CA PHE A 15 0.41 15.00 6.80
C PHE A 15 -0.99 14.76 6.23
N THR A 16 -1.09 14.76 4.91
CA THR A 16 -2.35 14.57 4.20
C THR A 16 -2.43 13.16 3.66
N ILE A 17 -3.59 12.52 3.81
CA ILE A 17 -3.95 11.20 3.31
C ILE A 17 -5.23 11.28 2.49
N ASN A 18 -5.53 10.24 1.71
CA ASN A 18 -6.75 10.22 0.90
C ASN A 18 -8.01 10.10 1.78
N PRO A 19 -9.05 10.92 1.56
CA PRO A 19 -10.24 10.95 2.41
C PRO A 19 -11.04 9.64 2.40
N ASP A 20 -11.05 8.93 1.27
CA ASP A 20 -11.68 7.60 1.15
C ASP A 20 -11.10 6.55 2.11
N LYS A 21 -9.88 6.78 2.61
CA LYS A 21 -9.12 5.85 3.44
C LYS A 21 -9.06 6.21 4.91
N ILE A 22 -9.58 7.39 5.25
CA ILE A 22 -9.82 7.79 6.64
C ILE A 22 -10.64 6.71 7.36
N ILE A 23 -11.66 6.16 6.71
CA ILE A 23 -12.55 5.13 7.29
C ILE A 23 -11.76 3.86 7.64
N GLU A 24 -10.76 3.50 6.84
CA GLU A 24 -9.91 2.32 7.03
C GLU A 24 -8.87 2.54 8.14
N VAL A 25 -8.28 3.74 8.19
CA VAL A 25 -7.31 4.16 9.22
C VAL A 25 -7.96 4.30 10.60
N ILE A 26 -9.16 4.89 10.66
CA ILE A 26 -9.97 4.98 11.87
C ILE A 26 -10.46 3.56 12.25
N GLY A 27 -10.78 2.74 11.26
CA GLY A 27 -11.43 1.45 11.42
C GLY A 27 -12.90 1.60 11.83
N SER A 28 -13.64 0.49 11.92
CA SER A 28 -15.05 0.49 12.32
C SER A 28 -15.25 1.14 13.71
N GLY A 29 -15.63 2.41 13.74
CA GLY A 29 -15.87 3.19 14.96
C GLY A 29 -14.61 3.61 15.74
N GLY A 30 -13.47 3.80 15.08
CA GLY A 30 -12.24 4.30 15.74
C GLY A 30 -11.42 3.23 16.46
N LYS A 31 -11.73 1.94 16.26
CA LYS A 31 -11.03 0.84 16.95
C LYS A 31 -9.55 0.75 16.61
N VAL A 32 -9.19 0.98 15.34
CA VAL A 32 -7.79 0.87 14.90
C VAL A 32 -6.99 2.04 15.45
N ILE A 33 -7.54 3.25 15.35
CA ILE A 33 -6.86 4.45 15.83
C ILE A 33 -6.75 4.47 17.36
N ASN A 34 -7.80 4.06 18.10
CA ASN A 34 -7.73 3.95 19.55
C ASN A 34 -6.66 2.93 19.99
N LYS A 35 -6.55 1.80 19.30
CA LYS A 35 -5.53 0.79 19.61
C LYS A 35 -4.11 1.32 19.37
N ILE A 36 -3.89 2.10 18.32
CA ILE A 36 -2.61 2.74 18.04
C ILE A 36 -2.30 3.80 19.10
N ILE A 37 -3.29 4.61 19.47
CA ILE A 37 -3.18 5.64 20.52
C ILE A 37 -2.87 4.99 21.88
N GLU A 38 -3.49 3.86 22.21
CA GLU A 38 -3.21 3.11 23.44
C GLU A 38 -1.80 2.50 23.45
N ASP A 39 -1.34 1.95 22.32
CA ASP A 39 -0.04 1.28 22.22
C ASP A 39 1.13 2.27 22.16
N THR A 40 0.94 3.39 21.46
CA THR A 40 1.98 4.42 21.26
C THR A 40 1.86 5.62 22.20
N GLY A 41 0.73 5.80 22.87
CA GLY A 41 0.48 6.93 23.79
C GLY A 41 0.43 8.30 23.10
N VAL A 42 0.22 8.34 21.77
CA VAL A 42 0.20 9.58 21.00
C VAL A 42 -1.23 10.04 20.75
N LYS A 43 -1.45 11.33 20.49
CA LYS A 43 -2.74 11.83 20.00
C LYS A 43 -2.74 11.85 18.47
N ILE A 44 -3.74 11.23 17.87
CA ILE A 44 -3.95 11.23 16.41
C ILE A 44 -5.32 11.84 16.16
N ASP A 45 -5.34 12.96 15.46
CA ASP A 45 -6.55 13.60 14.95
C ASP A 45 -6.58 13.43 13.44
N ILE A 46 -7.72 13.00 12.90
CA ILE A 46 -7.93 12.88 11.45
C ILE A 46 -9.14 13.73 11.09
N SER A 47 -8.94 14.70 10.21
CA SER A 47 -10.00 15.53 9.62
C SER A 47 -10.60 14.85 8.39
N ASP A 48 -11.87 15.15 8.10
CA ASP A 48 -12.60 14.65 6.93
C ASP A 48 -11.97 15.08 5.59
N ASP A 49 -11.21 16.18 5.58
CA ASP A 49 -10.38 16.61 4.44
C ASP A 49 -9.12 15.74 4.22
N GLY A 50 -8.89 14.71 5.02
CA GLY A 50 -7.70 13.84 4.91
C GLY A 50 -6.47 14.39 5.61
N SER A 51 -6.59 15.46 6.39
CA SER A 51 -5.48 15.97 7.20
C SER A 51 -5.35 15.16 8.49
N VAL A 52 -4.20 14.50 8.66
CA VAL A 52 -3.84 13.74 9.86
C VAL A 52 -2.87 14.55 10.69
N PHE A 53 -3.17 14.74 11.96
CA PHE A 53 -2.34 15.42 12.95
C PHE A 53 -1.94 14.42 14.03
N ILE A 54 -0.64 14.15 14.13
CA ILE A 54 -0.08 13.34 15.21
C ILE A 54 0.64 14.27 16.18
N ALA A 55 0.15 14.35 17.42
CA ALA A 55 0.79 15.06 18.51
C ALA A 55 1.34 14.05 19.52
N SER A 56 2.65 14.08 19.74
CA SER A 56 3.32 13.26 20.75
C SER A 56 4.37 14.05 21.51
N ALA A 57 4.54 13.71 22.80
CA ALA A 57 5.61 14.23 23.65
C ALA A 57 6.96 13.57 23.32
N ASP A 58 6.95 12.35 22.77
CA ASP A 58 8.12 11.54 22.47
C ASP A 58 8.36 11.42 20.97
N SER A 59 9.54 11.83 20.51
CA SER A 59 9.91 11.71 19.08
C SER A 59 9.86 10.26 18.59
N ALA A 60 10.28 9.30 19.41
CA ALA A 60 10.31 7.88 19.01
C ALA A 60 8.90 7.29 18.83
N GLN A 61 7.94 7.68 19.69
CA GLN A 61 6.56 7.22 19.58
C GLN A 61 5.83 7.95 18.44
N ALA A 62 6.15 9.23 18.21
CA ALA A 62 5.64 9.99 17.05
C ALA A 62 6.04 9.31 15.73
N ASP A 63 7.31 8.91 15.59
CA ASP A 63 7.82 8.24 14.40
C ASP A 63 7.19 6.85 14.20
N LYS A 64 6.98 6.07 15.29
CA LYS A 64 6.26 4.79 15.22
C LYS A 64 4.80 4.97 14.80
N ALA A 65 4.07 5.88 15.44
CA ALA A 65 2.68 6.14 15.11
C ALA A 65 2.54 6.67 13.68
N LYS A 66 3.44 7.57 13.26
CA LYS A 66 3.53 8.03 11.87
C LYS A 66 3.75 6.87 10.91
N ALA A 67 4.68 5.95 11.20
CA ALA A 67 4.94 4.80 10.34
C ALA A 67 3.73 3.86 10.26
N ILE A 68 3.01 3.63 11.36
CA ILE A 68 1.80 2.81 11.40
C ILE A 68 0.67 3.48 10.61
N VAL A 69 0.42 4.77 10.85
CA VAL A 69 -0.63 5.50 10.14
C VAL A 69 -0.28 5.63 8.67
N LEU A 70 0.98 5.88 8.29
CA LEU A 70 1.38 5.82 6.89
C LEU A 70 1.18 4.41 6.32
N ALA A 71 1.52 3.35 7.05
CA ALA A 71 1.35 1.98 6.55
C ALA A 71 -0.12 1.62 6.29
N ILE A 72 -1.05 2.20 7.05
CA ILE A 72 -2.50 1.97 6.89
C ILE A 72 -3.11 2.94 5.87
N ALA A 73 -2.65 4.19 5.85
CA ALA A 73 -3.20 5.25 5.00
C ALA A 73 -2.59 5.28 3.60
N LYS A 74 -1.46 4.59 3.38
CA LYS A 74 -0.80 4.51 2.09
C LYS A 74 -1.43 3.38 1.30
N ASP A 75 -2.30 3.77 0.38
CA ASP A 75 -2.98 2.83 -0.48
C ASP A 75 -2.04 2.23 -1.54
N PRO A 76 -2.39 1.04 -2.03
CA PRO A 76 -1.91 0.56 -3.30
C PRO A 76 -2.45 1.37 -4.47
N GLU A 77 -1.74 2.46 -4.77
CA GLU A 77 -1.97 3.27 -5.96
C GLU A 77 -1.55 2.54 -7.25
N ILE A 78 -1.95 3.07 -8.40
CA ILE A 78 -1.33 2.73 -9.70
C ILE A 78 0.16 3.01 -9.59
N GLY A 79 0.96 1.99 -9.31
CA GLY A 79 2.20 2.27 -8.61
C GLY A 79 2.70 1.15 -7.73
N ASP A 80 1.76 0.50 -7.07
CA ASP A 80 2.08 -0.30 -5.91
C ASP A 80 2.33 -1.75 -6.28
N GLU A 81 3.29 -2.32 -5.56
CA GLU A 81 3.84 -3.63 -5.85
C GLU A 81 3.26 -4.65 -4.89
N PHE A 82 2.62 -5.67 -5.44
CA PHE A 82 2.10 -6.80 -4.72
C PHE A 82 2.87 -8.05 -5.09
N ASP A 83 3.03 -8.94 -4.12
CA ASP A 83 3.45 -10.31 -4.38
C ASP A 83 2.18 -11.14 -4.64
N GLY A 84 2.09 -11.70 -5.84
CA GLY A 84 0.96 -12.51 -6.28
C GLY A 84 1.42 -13.88 -6.78
N THR A 85 0.49 -14.83 -6.83
CA THR A 85 0.74 -16.16 -7.38
C THR A 85 0.05 -16.31 -8.72
N VAL A 86 0.76 -16.83 -9.71
CA VAL A 86 0.17 -17.08 -11.03
C VAL A 86 -0.82 -18.24 -10.92
N GLU A 87 -2.11 -17.95 -11.07
CA GLU A 87 -3.15 -18.99 -11.03
C GLU A 87 -3.42 -19.57 -12.42
N ARG A 88 -3.31 -18.75 -13.46
CA ARG A 88 -3.61 -19.19 -14.83
C ARG A 88 -2.79 -18.43 -15.86
N ILE A 89 -2.37 -19.12 -16.91
CA ILE A 89 -1.66 -18.53 -18.04
C ILE A 89 -2.50 -18.70 -19.30
N LEU A 90 -2.54 -17.67 -20.14
CA LEU A 90 -3.16 -17.65 -21.46
C LEU A 90 -2.12 -17.19 -22.49
N THR A 91 -2.39 -17.43 -23.77
CA THR A 91 -1.49 -17.05 -24.87
C THR A 91 -1.22 -15.54 -24.99
N PHE A 92 -2.11 -14.70 -24.44
CA PHE A 92 -1.98 -13.24 -24.48
C PHE A 92 -1.65 -12.60 -23.11
N GLY A 93 -1.53 -13.40 -22.04
CA GLY A 93 -1.25 -12.87 -20.71
C GLY A 93 -1.34 -13.90 -19.58
N ALA A 94 -0.97 -13.48 -18.37
CA ALA A 94 -1.02 -14.30 -17.16
C ALA A 94 -1.95 -13.68 -16.11
N PHE A 95 -2.79 -14.49 -15.49
CA PHE A 95 -3.62 -14.13 -14.35
C PHE A 95 -2.88 -14.42 -13.06
N VAL A 96 -2.79 -13.40 -12.23
CA VAL A 96 -2.13 -13.43 -10.93
C VAL A 96 -3.15 -13.10 -9.86
N GLY A 97 -3.32 -14.03 -8.92
CA GLY A 97 -4.13 -13.82 -7.73
C GLY A 97 -3.35 -12.96 -6.74
N LEU A 98 -3.90 -11.80 -6.40
CA LEU A 98 -3.32 -10.89 -5.40
C LEU A 98 -3.96 -11.14 -4.03
N ALA A 99 -5.29 -11.25 -3.99
CA ALA A 99 -6.09 -11.42 -2.78
C ALA A 99 -7.47 -12.02 -3.14
N PRO A 100 -8.20 -12.65 -2.20
CA PRO A 100 -9.52 -13.19 -2.46
C PRO A 100 -10.48 -12.11 -2.99
N GLY A 101 -10.98 -12.30 -4.22
CA GLY A 101 -11.85 -11.35 -4.92
C GLY A 101 -11.11 -10.25 -5.70
N LYS A 102 -9.77 -10.28 -5.77
CA LYS A 102 -8.95 -9.35 -6.56
C LYS A 102 -7.99 -10.14 -7.44
N ASP A 103 -8.37 -10.26 -8.71
CA ASP A 103 -7.57 -10.88 -9.75
C ASP A 103 -6.93 -9.80 -10.61
N GLY A 104 -5.65 -9.99 -10.92
CA GLY A 104 -4.94 -9.13 -11.86
C GLY A 104 -4.49 -9.90 -13.10
N MET A 105 -4.46 -9.20 -14.22
CA MET A 105 -4.00 -9.74 -15.50
C MET A 105 -2.75 -8.99 -15.96
N ILE A 106 -1.72 -9.73 -16.31
CA ILE A 106 -0.51 -9.22 -16.94
C ILE A 106 -0.60 -9.49 -18.43
N HIS A 107 -0.59 -8.44 -19.25
CA HIS A 107 -0.54 -8.58 -20.70
C HIS A 107 0.84 -9.08 -21.18
N ILE A 108 0.91 -9.89 -22.24
CA ILE A 108 2.18 -10.40 -22.80
C ILE A 108 3.19 -9.28 -23.12
N SER A 109 2.71 -8.13 -23.58
CA SER A 109 3.56 -6.94 -23.85
C SER A 109 4.13 -6.27 -22.59
N LYS A 110 3.65 -6.65 -21.41
CA LYS A 110 4.08 -6.11 -20.11
C LYS A 110 4.77 -7.16 -19.23
N LEU A 111 5.02 -8.35 -19.76
CA LEU A 111 5.78 -9.43 -19.12
C LEU A 111 7.30 -9.24 -19.28
N ALA A 112 7.78 -8.76 -20.43
CA ALA A 112 9.19 -8.40 -20.60
C ALA A 112 9.34 -7.21 -21.57
N LYS A 113 10.51 -6.54 -21.51
CA LYS A 113 10.91 -5.52 -22.51
C LYS A 113 11.29 -6.15 -23.86
N GLU A 114 11.57 -7.45 -23.86
CA GLU A 114 12.00 -8.22 -25.01
C GLU A 114 10.78 -8.84 -25.70
N ARG A 115 10.92 -9.22 -26.98
CA ARG A 115 9.83 -9.86 -27.72
C ARG A 115 9.65 -11.28 -27.19
N VAL A 116 8.70 -11.46 -26.29
CA VAL A 116 8.34 -12.77 -25.73
C VAL A 116 7.42 -13.48 -26.71
N GLU A 117 7.83 -14.64 -27.23
CA GLU A 117 6.98 -15.47 -28.09
C GLU A 117 5.93 -16.25 -27.29
N LYS A 118 6.25 -16.64 -26.05
CA LYS A 118 5.35 -17.38 -25.15
C LYS A 118 5.42 -16.89 -23.71
N VAL A 119 4.25 -16.71 -23.10
CA VAL A 119 4.14 -16.29 -21.69
C VAL A 119 4.77 -17.31 -20.74
N GLU A 120 4.72 -18.60 -21.11
CA GLU A 120 5.27 -19.74 -20.36
C GLU A 120 6.80 -19.66 -20.18
N ASP A 121 7.53 -19.00 -21.08
CA ASP A 121 8.98 -18.80 -20.93
C ASP A 121 9.32 -17.83 -19.80
N VAL A 122 8.37 -16.96 -19.42
CA VAL A 122 8.56 -15.92 -18.40
C VAL A 122 7.91 -16.30 -17.08
N VAL A 123 6.67 -16.80 -17.08
CA VAL A 123 5.92 -17.12 -15.86
C VAL A 123 5.26 -18.50 -15.96
N ASN A 124 5.26 -19.24 -14.86
CA ASN A 124 4.65 -20.57 -14.75
C ASN A 124 3.47 -20.53 -13.76
N ILE A 125 2.55 -21.50 -13.85
CA ILE A 125 1.45 -21.63 -12.90
C ILE A 125 2.04 -22.00 -11.53
N GLY A 126 1.60 -21.32 -10.48
CA GLY A 126 2.10 -21.48 -9.11
C GLY A 126 3.35 -20.67 -8.79
N ASP A 127 3.88 -19.93 -9.76
CA ASP A 127 5.06 -19.09 -9.59
C ASP A 127 4.72 -17.82 -8.80
N LYS A 128 5.65 -17.38 -7.94
CA LYS A 128 5.49 -16.17 -7.13
C LYS A 128 6.10 -15.01 -7.87
N VAL A 129 5.27 -14.04 -8.24
CA VAL A 129 5.68 -12.88 -9.02
C VAL A 129 5.34 -11.60 -8.28
N ARG A 130 6.27 -10.65 -8.32
CA ARG A 130 6.06 -9.30 -7.84
C ARG A 130 5.54 -8.45 -8.98
N VAL A 131 4.35 -7.91 -8.79
CA VAL A 131 3.55 -7.26 -9.82
C VAL A 131 3.13 -5.88 -9.37
N ARG A 132 3.19 -4.92 -10.29
CA ARG A 132 2.79 -3.53 -10.02
C ARG A 132 1.45 -3.23 -10.65
N VAL A 133 0.54 -2.61 -9.89
CA VAL A 133 -0.75 -2.15 -10.41
C VAL A 133 -0.53 -1.01 -11.39
N ILE A 134 -1.05 -1.15 -12.60
CA ILE A 134 -0.96 -0.13 -13.67
C ILE A 134 -2.29 0.55 -13.89
N LYS A 135 -3.39 -0.18 -13.73
CA LYS A 135 -4.72 0.34 -13.88
C LYS A 135 -5.68 -0.58 -13.13
N ILE A 136 -6.73 0.00 -12.56
CA ILE A 136 -7.84 -0.75 -12.00
C ILE A 136 -9.08 -0.30 -12.78
N ASP A 137 -9.77 -1.26 -13.39
CA ASP A 137 -11.01 -1.02 -14.11
C ASP A 137 -12.21 -1.13 -13.15
N GLU A 138 -13.31 -0.43 -13.44
CA GLU A 138 -14.53 -0.39 -12.59
C GLU A 138 -15.18 -1.77 -12.38
N LYS A 139 -14.82 -2.77 -13.19
CA LYS A 139 -15.24 -4.18 -13.05
C LYS A 139 -14.35 -5.00 -12.11
N GLY A 140 -13.43 -4.37 -11.39
CA GLY A 140 -12.50 -5.05 -10.47
C GLY A 140 -11.33 -5.75 -11.16
N ARG A 141 -11.11 -5.51 -12.46
CA ARG A 141 -9.96 -6.07 -13.18
C ARG A 141 -8.74 -5.18 -12.95
N ILE A 142 -7.64 -5.79 -12.52
CA ILE A 142 -6.41 -5.07 -12.24
C ILE A 142 -5.41 -5.36 -13.36
N ASP A 143 -5.02 -4.34 -14.13
CA ASP A 143 -3.91 -4.44 -15.07
C ASP A 143 -2.61 -4.40 -14.28
N LEU A 144 -1.83 -5.47 -14.40
CA LEU A 144 -0.59 -5.66 -13.67
C LEU A 144 0.62 -5.61 -14.62
N LYS A 145 1.75 -5.13 -14.09
CA LYS A 145 3.06 -5.20 -14.74
C LYS A 145 3.95 -6.14 -13.96
N LEU A 146 4.67 -7.02 -14.65
CA LEU A 146 5.73 -7.79 -14.01
C LEU A 146 6.87 -6.85 -13.60
N ILE A 147 7.23 -6.82 -12.32
CA ILE A 147 8.41 -6.10 -11.81
C ILE A 147 9.56 -7.08 -11.63
N LYS A 148 9.28 -8.19 -10.94
CA LYS A 148 10.30 -9.17 -10.58
C LYS A 148 9.67 -10.55 -10.43
N LYS A 149 10.40 -11.56 -10.90
CA LYS A 149 10.11 -12.97 -10.69
C LYS A 149 11.08 -13.50 -9.62
N TYR A 150 10.58 -14.35 -8.71
CA TYR A 150 11.40 -15.02 -7.70
C TYR A 150 11.88 -16.39 -8.15
#